data_AF-A0A1U7CX97-F1
#
_entry.id   AF-A0A1U7CX97-F1
#
_cell.length_a   1.000
_cell.length_b   1.000
_cell.length_c   1.000
_cell.angle_alpha   90.00
_cell.angle_beta   90.00
_cell.angle_gamma   90.00
#
_symmetry.space_group_name_H-M   'P 1'
#
loop_
_entity.id
_entity.type
_entity.pdbx_description
1 polymer ?
#
loop_
_entity_poly.entity_id
_entity_poly.type
_entity_poly.pdbx_seq_one_letter_code
_entity_poly.pdbx_strand_id
1 'polypeptide(L)'
;MGDGANLAYAINNAGLVVGSRFQDAAADDNRLRAFMMKDGVLTDPCSLLPTGSGWILTAALGVNNLGQIIGVGKHDGKVNAFLLSPSSVVPPLDTAEVPVPEPASVVCFTTLIVAGLIRASRKREPLASA
;
A
#
# COMPACT_ATOMS: atom_id res chain seq x y z
N MET A 1 40.56 -7.29 0.35
CA MET A 1 39.94 -7.27 1.69
C MET A 1 38.67 -6.46 1.61
N GLY A 2 37.56 -6.97 2.14
CA GLY A 2 36.28 -6.27 2.22
C GLY A 2 35.09 -7.14 1.85
N ASP A 3 34.92 -8.30 2.49
CA ASP A 3 33.58 -8.85 2.65
C ASP A 3 32.81 -7.82 3.48
N GLY A 4 31.94 -7.04 2.84
CA GLY A 4 31.10 -6.06 3.49
C GLY A 4 30.18 -6.78 4.46
N ALA A 5 30.64 -7.01 5.69
CA ALA A 5 29.92 -7.81 6.66
C ALA A 5 28.55 -7.18 6.95
N ASN A 6 27.48 -7.91 6.59
CA ASN A 6 26.13 -7.59 7.04
C ASN A 6 25.97 -8.13 8.45
N LEU A 7 25.72 -7.25 9.41
CA LEU A 7 25.51 -7.61 10.80
C LEU A 7 24.02 -7.52 11.11
N ALA A 8 23.41 -8.67 11.39
CA ALA A 8 22.06 -8.73 11.95
C ALA A 8 22.12 -8.48 13.46
N TYR A 9 21.31 -7.55 13.96
CA TYR A 9 21.29 -7.16 15.37
C TYR A 9 20.05 -7.65 16.11
N ALA A 10 18.90 -7.72 15.44
CA ALA A 10 17.66 -8.14 16.06
C ALA A 10 16.70 -8.82 15.06
N ILE A 11 15.79 -9.61 15.60
CA ILE A 11 14.71 -10.28 14.88
C ILE A 11 13.45 -10.25 15.75
N ASN A 12 12.27 -10.06 15.14
CA ASN A 12 10.98 -10.18 15.85
C ASN A 12 10.27 -11.51 15.57
N ASN A 13 9.16 -11.78 16.25
CA ASN A 13 8.41 -13.05 16.10
C ASN A 13 7.81 -13.26 14.70
N ALA A 14 7.68 -12.20 13.90
CA ALA A 14 7.27 -12.32 12.52
C ALA A 14 8.44 -12.71 11.60
N GLY A 15 9.69 -12.73 12.06
CA GLY A 15 10.86 -12.98 11.23
C GLY A 15 11.35 -11.73 10.49
N LEU A 16 10.96 -10.53 10.93
CA LEU A 16 11.60 -9.29 10.48
C LEU A 16 12.96 -9.17 11.15
N VAL A 17 14.02 -9.28 10.36
CA VAL A 17 15.42 -9.11 10.78
C VAL A 17 15.85 -7.68 10.52
N VAL A 18 16.59 -7.07 11.43
CA VAL A 18 17.17 -5.73 11.26
C VAL A 18 18.65 -5.73 11.56
N GLY A 19 19.39 -4.81 10.95
CA GLY A 19 20.83 -4.75 11.12
C GLY A 19 21.51 -3.57 10.45
N SER A 20 22.82 -3.71 10.25
CA SER A 20 23.63 -2.81 9.43
C SER A 20 24.37 -3.58 8.36
N ARG A 21 24.46 -2.97 7.17
CA ARG A 21 25.17 -3.49 6.01
C ARG A 21 26.21 -2.49 5.54
N PHE A 22 27.29 -3.02 4.98
CA PHE A 22 28.22 -2.19 4.23
C PHE A 22 27.70 -1.97 2.81
N GLN A 23 27.82 -0.75 2.30
CA GLN A 23 27.47 -0.37 0.95
C GLN A 23 28.68 0.32 0.30
N ASP A 24 29.32 -0.38 -0.64
CA ASP A 24 30.56 0.08 -1.30
C ASP A 24 30.36 1.38 -2.09
N ALA A 25 29.20 1.51 -2.74
CA ALA A 25 28.81 2.68 -3.53
C ALA A 25 27.76 3.52 -2.79
N ALA A 26 28.10 4.00 -1.60
CA ALA A 26 27.29 5.01 -0.93
C ALA A 26 27.45 6.36 -1.66
N ALA A 27 26.33 7.04 -1.94
CA ALA A 27 26.33 8.38 -2.52
C ALA A 27 26.80 9.47 -1.53
N ASP A 28 27.01 9.10 -0.26
CA ASP A 28 27.56 9.93 0.80
C ASP A 28 28.81 9.27 1.39
N ASP A 29 29.54 9.99 2.25
CA ASP A 29 30.75 9.49 2.93
C ASP A 29 30.47 8.33 3.91
N ASN A 30 29.21 7.91 4.08
CA ASN A 30 28.82 6.94 5.07
C ASN A 30 28.57 5.58 4.40
N ARG A 31 29.48 4.62 4.57
CA ARG A 31 29.35 3.29 3.93
C ARG A 31 28.46 2.32 4.69
N LEU A 32 28.04 2.65 5.91
CA LEU A 32 27.11 1.83 6.67
C LEU A 32 25.66 2.24 6.39
N ARG A 33 24.79 1.26 6.20
CA ARG A 33 23.34 1.46 6.05
C ARG A 33 22.58 0.53 6.96
N ALA A 34 21.53 1.05 7.58
CA ALA A 34 20.54 0.18 8.19
C ALA A 34 19.93 -0.71 7.10
N PHE A 35 19.59 -1.94 7.45
CA PHE A 35 18.76 -2.78 6.61
C PHE A 35 17.64 -3.40 7.42
N MET A 36 16.58 -3.78 6.72
CA MET A 36 15.60 -4.72 7.23
C MET A 36 15.43 -5.86 6.22
N MET A 37 15.18 -7.06 6.70
CA MET A 37 14.98 -8.23 5.88
C MET A 37 13.77 -9.01 6.36
N LYS A 38 12.88 -9.34 5.43
CA LYS A 38 11.66 -10.09 5.70
C LYS A 38 11.44 -11.06 4.54
N ASP A 39 11.22 -12.34 4.86
CA ASP A 39 10.98 -13.39 3.87
C ASP A 39 12.07 -13.46 2.77
N GLY A 40 13.32 -13.21 3.16
CA GLY A 40 14.48 -13.18 2.26
C GLY A 40 14.64 -11.89 1.45
N VAL A 41 13.72 -10.93 1.57
CA VAL A 41 13.76 -9.65 0.85
C VAL A 41 14.48 -8.59 1.70
N LEU A 42 15.66 -8.16 1.24
CA LEU A 42 16.41 -7.05 1.84
C LEU A 42 15.84 -5.71 1.39
N THR A 43 15.43 -4.88 2.34
CA THR A 43 14.86 -3.55 2.10
C THR A 43 15.70 -2.47 2.80
N ASP A 44 15.89 -1.34 2.11
CA ASP A 44 16.48 -0.15 2.70
C ASP A 44 15.40 0.66 3.44
N PRO A 45 15.46 0.79 4.78
CA PRO A 45 14.46 1.55 5.52
C PRO A 45 14.47 3.05 5.17
N CYS A 46 15.56 3.61 4.63
CA CYS A 46 15.57 5.01 4.16
C CYS A 46 14.62 5.23 2.98
N SER A 47 14.38 4.22 2.14
CA SER A 47 13.48 4.35 0.98
C SER A 47 12.01 4.44 1.38
N LEU A 48 11.68 4.18 2.65
CA LEU A 48 10.34 4.28 3.21
C LEU A 48 10.07 5.63 3.88
N LEU A 49 11.09 6.47 4.01
CA LEU A 49 10.95 7.80 4.58
C LEU A 49 10.44 8.78 3.52
N PRO A 50 9.74 9.87 3.93
CA PRO A 50 9.42 10.95 3.03
C PRO A 50 10.66 11.47 2.29
N THR A 51 10.49 11.82 1.01
CA THR A 51 11.55 12.45 0.22
C THR A 51 12.03 13.72 0.93
N GLY A 52 13.35 13.88 1.07
CA GLY A 52 13.93 15.03 1.77
C GLY A 52 13.85 14.96 3.29
N SER A 53 13.62 13.78 3.88
CA SER A 53 13.59 13.60 5.34
C SER A 53 14.87 13.97 6.09
N GLY A 54 15.99 14.22 5.39
CA GLY A 54 17.28 14.52 6.01
C GLY A 54 17.97 13.32 6.68
N TRP A 55 17.31 12.16 6.71
CA TRP A 55 17.80 10.96 7.38
C TRP A 55 18.63 10.05 6.46
N ILE A 56 19.79 9.64 6.99
CA ILE A 56 20.59 8.52 6.52
C ILE A 56 20.68 7.52 7.68
N LEU A 57 19.93 6.43 7.60
CA LEU A 57 19.87 5.43 8.66
C LEU A 57 21.09 4.50 8.55
N THR A 58 21.86 4.37 9.63
CA THR A 58 23.17 3.68 9.60
C THR A 58 23.15 2.31 10.26
N ALA A 59 22.36 2.14 11.32
CA ALA A 59 22.15 0.85 11.98
C ALA A 59 20.75 0.78 12.58
N ALA A 60 20.04 -0.31 12.32
CA ALA A 60 18.80 -0.67 12.99
C ALA A 60 19.12 -1.69 14.11
N LEU A 61 19.06 -1.24 15.36
CA LEU A 61 19.62 -1.94 16.52
C LEU A 61 18.61 -2.85 17.22
N GLY A 62 17.32 -2.58 17.05
CA GLY A 62 16.27 -3.32 17.75
C GLY A 62 14.97 -3.27 16.97
N VAL A 63 14.19 -4.33 17.10
CA VAL A 63 12.85 -4.44 16.52
C VAL A 63 11.92 -5.12 17.53
N ASN A 64 10.69 -4.62 17.66
CA ASN A 64 9.67 -5.25 18.49
C ASN A 64 8.64 -6.04 17.64
N ASN A 65 7.71 -6.73 18.31
CA ASN A 65 6.68 -7.54 17.62
C ASN A 65 5.62 -6.71 16.88
N LEU A 66 5.56 -5.40 17.12
CA LEU A 66 4.73 -4.48 16.34
C LEU A 66 5.44 -4.00 15.06
N GLY A 67 6.68 -4.44 14.82
CA GLY A 67 7.48 -4.02 13.68
C GLY A 67 8.10 -2.62 13.84
N GLN A 68 8.09 -2.06 15.05
CA GLN A 68 8.78 -0.80 15.33
C GLN A 68 10.28 -1.06 15.46
N ILE A 69 11.09 -0.18 14.88
CA ILE A 69 12.54 -0.35 14.78
C ILE A 69 13.23 0.85 15.45
N ILE A 70 14.16 0.58 16.35
CA ILE A 70 15.05 1.60 16.92
C ILE A 70 16.44 1.52 16.30
N GLY A 71 17.16 2.63 16.27
CA GLY A 71 18.52 2.62 15.74
C GLY A 71 19.22 3.97 15.78
N VAL A 72 20.32 4.06 15.05
CA VAL A 72 21.13 5.27 14.91
C VAL A 72 21.31 5.65 13.44
N GLY A 73 21.22 6.94 13.17
CA GLY A 73 21.34 7.51 11.85
C GLY A 73 21.90 8.91 11.89
N LYS A 74 22.18 9.46 10.72
CA LYS A 74 22.53 10.86 10.54
C LYS A 74 21.27 11.61 10.09
N HIS A 75 20.88 12.65 10.82
CA HIS A 75 19.81 13.57 10.45
C HIS A 75 20.44 14.96 10.29
N ASP A 76 20.35 15.53 9.09
CA ASP A 76 20.90 16.85 8.75
C ASP A 76 22.35 17.05 9.22
N GLY A 77 23.21 16.06 8.95
CA GLY A 77 24.62 16.15 9.34
C GLY A 77 24.95 15.55 10.71
N LYS A 78 23.97 15.37 11.60
CA LYS A 78 24.19 15.01 13.00
C LYS A 78 23.76 13.59 13.32
N VAL A 79 24.55 12.88 14.11
CA VAL A 79 24.20 11.53 14.58
C VAL A 79 23.07 11.65 15.60
N ASN A 80 21.98 10.94 15.35
CA ASN A 80 20.79 10.92 16.18
C ASN A 80 20.24 9.49 16.29
N ALA A 81 19.58 9.19 17.41
CA ALA A 81 18.76 7.99 17.54
C ALA A 81 17.43 8.19 16.77
N PHE A 82 16.86 7.10 16.26
CA PHE A 82 15.56 7.12 15.59
C PHE A 82 14.64 6.01 16.11
N LEU A 83 13.34 6.22 15.91
CA LEU A 83 12.29 5.21 16.00
C LEU A 83 11.51 5.21 14.69
N LEU A 84 11.57 4.12 13.93
CA LEU A 84 10.66 3.87 12.82
C LEU A 84 9.45 3.13 13.33
N SER A 85 8.26 3.63 12.99
CA SER A 85 7.00 2.95 13.26
C SER A 85 6.29 2.68 11.93
N PRO A 86 5.77 1.46 11.71
CA PRO A 86 4.94 1.19 10.55
C PRO A 86 3.77 2.17 10.51
N SER A 87 3.52 2.77 9.35
CA SER A 87 2.31 3.56 9.15
C SER A 87 1.12 2.62 9.19
N SER A 88 0.32 2.67 10.26
CA SER A 88 -1.01 2.07 10.25
C SER A 88 -1.87 2.90 9.32
N VAL A 89 -1.93 2.55 8.03
CA VAL A 89 -3.07 2.96 7.20
C VAL A 89 -4.25 2.19 7.76
N VAL A 90 -4.90 2.75 8.78
CA VAL A 90 -6.27 2.41 9.08
C VAL A 90 -7.04 3.02 7.91
N PRO A 91 -7.54 2.23 6.92
CA PRO A 91 -8.53 2.79 6.01
C PRO A 91 -9.61 3.41 6.89
N PRO A 92 -10.11 4.63 6.58
CA PRO A 92 -11.12 5.28 7.39
C PRO A 92 -12.16 4.26 7.80
N LEU A 93 -12.32 4.05 9.11
CA LEU A 93 -13.33 3.16 9.65
C LEU A 93 -14.65 3.75 9.17
N ASP A 94 -15.22 3.17 8.12
CA ASP A 94 -16.62 3.28 7.78
C ASP A 94 -17.23 4.68 7.98
N THR A 95 -16.77 5.69 7.24
CA THR A 95 -17.80 6.37 6.46
C THR A 95 -18.06 5.43 5.32
N ALA A 96 -19.06 4.56 5.48
CA ALA A 96 -19.78 4.01 4.36
C ALA A 96 -20.01 5.19 3.42
N GLU A 97 -19.21 5.28 2.37
CA GLU A 97 -19.68 5.90 1.16
C GLU A 97 -20.79 4.94 0.75
N VAL A 98 -22.00 5.20 1.27
CA VAL A 98 -23.21 4.53 0.84
C VAL A 98 -23.14 4.66 -0.67
N PRO A 99 -22.98 3.56 -1.43
CA PRO A 99 -23.00 3.68 -2.87
C PRO A 99 -24.33 4.35 -3.16
N VAL A 100 -24.28 5.61 -3.61
CA VAL A 100 -25.47 6.31 -4.08
C VAL A 100 -26.02 5.34 -5.11
N PRO A 101 -27.20 4.72 -4.89
CA PRO A 101 -27.73 3.83 -5.90
C PRO A 101 -27.90 4.72 -7.11
N GLU A 102 -27.05 4.52 -8.12
CA GLU A 102 -27.25 5.16 -9.41
C GLU A 102 -28.70 4.85 -9.75
N PRO A 103 -29.56 5.86 -10.00
CA PRO A 103 -30.94 5.56 -10.31
C PRO A 103 -30.91 4.69 -11.56
N ALA A 104 -31.14 3.39 -11.36
CA ALA A 104 -31.47 2.42 -12.40
C ALA A 104 -32.84 2.75 -13.02
N SER A 105 -33.17 4.03 -13.14
CA SER A 105 -34.50 4.57 -13.40
C SER A 105 -34.51 5.74 -14.40
N VAL A 106 -33.39 6.11 -15.04
CA VAL A 106 -33.47 7.05 -16.18
C VAL A 106 -32.50 6.67 -17.30
N VAL A 107 -32.81 5.58 -18.05
CA VAL A 107 -32.67 5.45 -19.52
C VAL A 107 -33.38 4.16 -20.03
N CYS A 108 -33.68 3.15 -19.19
CA CYS A 108 -34.25 1.88 -19.68
C CYS A 108 -35.76 1.83 -20.02
N PHE A 109 -36.50 2.96 -20.07
CA PHE A 109 -37.90 2.94 -20.56
C PHE A 109 -38.29 4.16 -21.42
N THR A 110 -37.60 4.40 -22.54
CA THR A 110 -38.09 5.35 -23.57
C THR A 110 -38.12 4.85 -25.01
N THR A 111 -38.07 3.54 -25.31
CA THR A 111 -38.37 3.07 -26.69
C THR A 111 -39.07 1.69 -26.79
N LEU A 112 -40.04 1.38 -25.92
CA LEU A 112 -41.04 0.32 -26.20
C LEU A 112 -42.39 0.89 -26.68
N ILE A 113 -42.35 1.86 -27.60
CA ILE A 113 -43.53 2.30 -28.36
C ILE A 113 -43.11 2.64 -29.81
N VAL A 114 -42.58 1.68 -30.59
CA VAL A 114 -42.54 1.81 -32.08
C VAL A 114 -42.79 0.48 -32.82
N ALA A 115 -42.42 -0.70 -32.31
CA ALA A 115 -42.56 -1.95 -33.10
C ALA A 115 -43.92 -2.69 -32.93
N GLY A 116 -44.78 -2.29 -31.97
CA GLY A 116 -46.10 -2.91 -31.76
C GLY A 116 -47.15 -2.56 -32.80
N LEU A 117 -46.92 -1.52 -33.61
CA LEU A 117 -47.87 -1.05 -34.63
C LEU A 117 -47.78 -1.79 -35.97
N ILE A 118 -46.83 -2.72 -36.16
CA ILE A 118 -46.69 -3.44 -37.43
C ILE A 118 -47.36 -4.82 -37.42
N ARG A 119 -47.72 -5.38 -36.25
CA ARG A 119 -48.16 -6.79 -36.16
C ARG A 119 -49.63 -7.06 -35.83
N ALA A 120 -50.43 -6.05 -35.48
CA ALA A 120 -51.83 -6.26 -35.08
C ALA A 120 -52.91 -5.78 -36.08
N SER A 121 -52.53 -5.23 -37.24
CA SER A 121 -53.50 -4.77 -38.25
C SER A 121 -53.96 -5.86 -39.23
N ARG A 122 -53.71 -7.15 -38.95
CA ARG A 122 -54.17 -8.25 -39.81
C ARG A 122 -55.12 -9.19 -39.07
N LYS A 123 -56.41 -8.97 -39.37
CA LYS A 123 -57.59 -9.88 -39.26
C LYS A 123 -58.26 -9.85 -37.87
N ARG A 124 -59.37 -9.12 -37.61
CA ARG A 124 -60.76 -9.18 -38.17
C ARG A 124 -61.21 -10.65 -38.29
N GLU A 125 -62.22 -11.17 -37.58
CA GLU A 125 -63.64 -10.77 -37.45
C GLU A 125 -64.29 -11.52 -36.24
N PRO A 126 -65.56 -11.20 -35.85
CA PRO A 126 -66.12 -11.40 -34.50
C PRO A 126 -67.33 -12.39 -34.41
N LEU A 127 -67.90 -12.46 -33.18
CA LEU A 127 -69.32 -12.66 -32.77
C LEU A 127 -69.75 -13.98 -32.08
N ALA A 128 -70.37 -13.75 -30.90
CA ALA A 128 -71.57 -14.36 -30.32
C ALA A 128 -71.50 -15.80 -29.77
N SER A 129 -71.78 -15.96 -28.46
CA SER A 129 -73.03 -16.51 -27.86
C SER A 129 -73.12 -18.04 -27.98
N ALA A 130 -73.47 -18.83 -26.97
CA ALA A 130 -74.29 -18.65 -25.78
C ALA A 130 -73.81 -19.61 -24.67
#